data_AF-A0A949F4P8-F1
#
_entry.id   AF-A0A949F4P8-F1
#
_cell.length_a   1.000
_cell.length_b   1.000
_cell.length_c   1.000
_cell.angle_alpha   90.00
_cell.angle_beta   90.00
_cell.angle_gamma   90.00
#
_symmetry.space_group_name_H-M   'P 1'
#
loop_
_entity.id
_entity.type
_entity.pdbx_description
1 polymer ?
#
loop_
_entity_poly.entity_id
_entity_poly.type
_entity_poly.pdbx_seq_one_letter_code
_entity_poly.pdbx_strand_id
1 'polypeptide(L)' 'MNVIVPGEISNRIKAELEKAGSREIGGILLGEHMNENEFKISEITIQKTGGGLAFFERIVHYVIEPLKK' A
#
# COMPACT_ATOMS: atom_id res chain seq x y z
N MET A 1 -4.04 -18.03 8.31
CA MET A 1 -3.24 -16.82 8.08
C MET A 1 -3.84 -15.70 8.90
N ASN A 2 -3.08 -15.14 9.83
CA ASN A 2 -3.42 -14.02 10.69
C ASN A 2 -2.55 -12.81 10.29
N VAL A 3 -3.17 -11.63 10.16
CA VAL A 3 -2.47 -10.38 9.87
C VAL A 3 -2.80 -9.37 10.95
N ILE A 4 -1.80 -9.01 11.74
CA ILE A 4 -1.90 -7.99 12.78
C ILE A 4 -1.67 -6.63 12.12
N VAL A 5 -2.69 -5.78 12.15
CA VAL A 5 -2.59 -4.39 11.69
C VAL A 5 -2.55 -3.48 12.93
N PRO A 6 -1.41 -2.85 13.25
CA PRO A 6 -1.33 -1.92 14.37
C PRO A 6 -2.31 -0.75 14.20
N GLY A 7 -2.80 -0.24 15.34
CA GLY A 7 -3.78 0.86 15.33
C GLY A 7 -3.29 2.10 14.58
N GLU A 8 -2.00 2.43 14.67
CA GLU A 8 -1.40 3.53 13.92
C GLU A 8 -1.52 3.36 12.40
N ILE A 9 -1.22 2.15 11.91
CA ILE A 9 -1.35 1.81 10.48
C ILE A 9 -2.81 1.89 10.05
N SER A 10 -3.73 1.32 10.82
CA SER A 10 -5.17 1.39 10.53
C SER A 10 -5.68 2.83 10.50
N ASN A 11 -5.26 3.67 11.44
CA ASN A 11 -5.63 5.08 11.50
C ASN A 11 -5.09 5.85 10.29
N ARG A 12 -3.86 5.56 9.87
CA ARG A 12 -3.28 6.17 8.67
C ARG A 12 -4.02 5.76 7.40
N ILE A 13 -4.38 4.48 7.24
CA ILE A 13 -5.20 4.01 6.11
C ILE A 13 -6.53 4.76 6.10
N LYS A 14 -7.21 4.84 7.25
CA LYS A 14 -8.50 5.54 7.39
C LYS A 14 -8.39 7.01 6.98
N ALA A 15 -7.39 7.73 7.48
CA ALA A 15 -7.18 9.14 7.15
C ALA A 15 -6.91 9.36 5.67
N GLU A 16 -6.22 8.43 5.00
CA GLU A 16 -5.94 8.54 3.56
C GLU A 16 -7.14 8.18 2.70
N LEU A 17 -7.97 7.22 3.12
CA LEU A 17 -9.26 6.93 2.48
C LEU A 17 -10.22 8.12 2.60
N GLU A 18 -10.30 8.74 3.78
CA GLU A 18 -11.11 9.95 4.00
C GLU A 18 -10.69 11.10 3.07
N LYS A 19 -9.36 11.30 2.89
CA LYS A 19 -8.83 12.30 1.94
C LYS A 19 -9.11 11.96 0.48
N ALA A 20 -9.16 10.68 0.13
CA ALA A 20 -9.41 10.23 -1.23
C ALA A 20 -10.88 10.41 -1.65
N GLY A 21 -11.81 10.39 -0.68
CA GLY A 21 -13.23 10.54 -0.91
C GLY A 21 -13.78 9.37 -1.72
N SER A 22 -14.30 9.64 -2.92
CA SER A 22 -14.84 8.62 -3.82
C SER A 22 -13.80 7.97 -4.74
N ARG A 23 -12.52 8.36 -4.64
CA ARG A 23 -11.44 7.80 -5.47
C ARG A 23 -10.76 6.63 -4.76
N GLU A 24 -10.42 5.61 -5.53
CA GLU A 24 -9.57 4.52 -5.06
C GLU A 24 -8.16 5.02 -4.72
N ILE A 25 -7.54 4.40 -3.73
CA ILE A 25 -6.11 4.54 -3.42
C ILE A 25 -5.44 3.17 -3.44
N GLY A 26 -4.16 3.14 -3.79
CA GLY A 26 -3.34 1.93 -3.76
C GLY A 26 -2.21 2.04 -2.76
N GLY A 27 -1.37 1.01 -2.69
CA GLY A 27 -0.21 0.99 -1.81
C GLY A 27 0.39 -0.39 -1.64
N ILE A 28 1.44 -0.46 -0.83
CA ILE A 28 2.09 -1.71 -0.41
C ILE A 28 1.99 -1.80 1.10
N LEU A 29 1.61 -2.98 1.60
CA LEU A 29 1.76 -3.33 3.01
C LEU A 29 3.09 -4.03 3.19
N LEU A 30 3.95 -3.49 4.05
CA LEU A 30 5.18 -4.13 4.47
C LEU A 30 4.91 -4.80 5.82
N GLY A 31 5.23 -6.09 5.91
CA GLY A 31 4.97 -6.87 7.10
C GLY A 31 6.17 -7.68 7.53
N GLU A 32 6.25 -7.90 8.83
CA GLU A 32 7.19 -8.79 9.50
C GLU A 32 6.51 -10.14 9.68
N HIS A 33 7.21 -11.23 9.35
CA HIS A 33 6.77 -12.57 9.69
C HIS A 33 7.00 -12.80 11.18
N MET A 34 5.93 -13.05 11.92
CA MET A 34 5.99 -13.18 13.38
C MET A 34 6.09 -14.64 13.81
N ASN A 35 5.26 -15.50 13.22
CA ASN A 35 5.17 -16.94 13.48
C ASN A 35 4.55 -17.64 12.28
N GLU A 36 4.46 -18.97 12.34
CA GLU A 36 3.73 -19.76 11.35
C GLU A 36 2.34 -19.18 11.09
N ASN A 37 2.11 -18.77 9.84
CA ASN A 37 0.88 -18.14 9.39
C ASN A 37 0.49 -16.83 10.09
N GLU A 38 1.40 -16.11 10.74
CA GLU A 38 1.17 -14.82 11.40
C GLU A 38 2.13 -13.74 10.91
N PHE A 39 1.56 -12.61 10.47
CA PHE A 39 2.31 -11.46 9.98
C PHE A 39 1.85 -10.19 10.67
N LYS A 40 2.77 -9.28 10.98
CA LYS A 40 2.44 -7.96 11.52
C LYS A 40 2.82 -6.89 10.51
N ILE A 41 1.91 -5.99 10.19
CA ILE A 41 2.22 -4.85 9.31
C ILE A 41 3.11 -3.86 10.07
N SER A 42 4.29 -3.57 9.54
CA SER A 42 5.25 -2.62 10.09
C SER A 42 5.21 -1.27 9.39
N GLU A 43 4.85 -1.22 8.10
CA GLU A 43 4.79 0.01 7.31
C GLU A 43 3.81 -0.10 6.14
N ILE A 44 3.33 1.04 5.64
CA ILE A 44 2.50 1.16 4.46
C ILE A 44 2.96 2.29 3.53
N THR A 45 2.81 2.07 2.22
CA THR A 45 2.86 3.16 1.23
C THR A 45 1.45 3.53 0.78
N ILE A 46 1.28 4.78 0.33
CA ILE A 46 0.01 5.28 -0.19
C ILE A 46 0.25 5.84 -1.59
N GLN A 47 -0.34 5.20 -2.58
CA GLN A 47 -0.37 5.66 -3.95
C GLN A 47 -1.69 6.38 -4.20
N LYS A 48 -1.60 7.69 -4.51
CA LYS A 48 -2.76 8.58 -4.75
C LYS A 48 -3.06 8.84 -6.22
N THR A 49 -2.23 8.31 -7.12
CA THR A 49 -2.26 8.57 -8.57
C THR A 49 -2.55 7.28 -9.33
N GLY A 50 -3.37 7.36 -10.40
CA GLY A 50 -3.77 6.20 -11.21
C GLY A 50 -5.07 5.49 -10.80
N GLY A 51 -5.79 6.02 -9.80
CA GLY A 51 -7.09 5.47 -9.37
C GLY A 51 -8.24 5.93 -10.26
N GLY A 52 -8.51 5.18 -11.34
CA GLY A 52 -9.67 5.40 -12.22
C GLY A 52 -10.59 4.18 -12.31
N LEU A 53 -10.04 3.03 -12.69
CA LEU A 53 -10.77 1.78 -12.86
C LEU A 53 -9.80 0.63 -12.54
N ALA A 54 -9.62 0.33 -11.25
CA ALA A 54 -8.99 -0.89 -10.75
C ALA A 54 -7.88 -1.51 -11.64
N PHE A 55 -6.67 -0.97 -11.60
CA PHE A 55 -5.51 -1.75 -11.99
C PHE A 55 -4.29 -1.45 -11.14
N PHE A 56 -3.78 -2.51 -10.52
CA PHE A 56 -2.46 -2.55 -9.89
C PHE A 56 -1.47 -2.97 -10.98
N GLU A 57 -0.79 -2.01 -11.57
CA GLU A 57 0.32 -2.30 -12.47
C GLU A 57 1.63 -2.09 -11.70
N ARG A 58 2.36 -3.19 -11.44
CA ARG A 58 3.78 -3.14 -11.05
C ARG A 58 4.57 -2.65 -12.27
N ILE A 59 4.39 -1.38 -12.67
CA ILE A 59 5.14 -0.79 -13.77
C ILE A 59 6.55 -0.53 -13.26
N VAL A 60 7.44 -1.50 -13.47
CA VAL A 60 8.89 -1.25 -13.36
C VAL A 60 9.26 -0.15 -14.36
N HIS A 61 8.60 -0.09 -15.53
CA HIS A 61 8.86 0.83 -16.66
C HIS A 61 9.04 2.32 -16.29
N TYR A 62 8.19 2.90 -15.44
CA TYR A 62 8.28 4.33 -15.08
C TYR A 62 9.46 4.65 -14.15
N VAL A 63 9.94 3.65 -13.40
CA VAL A 63 11.08 3.79 -12.49
C VAL A 63 12.41 3.50 -13.22
N ILE A 64 12.38 2.76 -14.35
CA ILE A 64 13.58 2.49 -15.16
C ILE A 64 13.91 3.62 -16.13
N GLU A 65 12.94 4.44 -16.53
CA GLU A 65 13.18 5.60 -17.43
C GLU A 65 14.32 6.51 -16.93
N PRO A 66 14.34 6.95 -15.66
CA PRO A 66 15.46 7.72 -15.10
C PRO A 66 16.78 6.92 -14.97
N LEU A 67 16.71 5.58 -15.05
CA LEU A 67 17.85 4.68 -14.86
C LEU A 67 18.45 4.16 -16.18
N LYS A 68 17.76 4.36 -17.31
CA LYS A 68 18.27 4.10 -18.65
C LYS A 68 19.11 5.32 -19.07
N LYS A 69 20.42 5.21 -18.85
CA LYS A 69 21.41 6.10 -19.48
C LYS A 69 21.49 5.85 -20.98
#